data_AF-A0AAE8IXH5-F1
#
_entry.id   AF-A0AAE8IXH5-F1
#
_cell.length_a   1.000
_cell.length_b   1.000
_cell.length_c   1.000
_cell.angle_alpha   90.00
_cell.angle_beta   90.00
_cell.angle_gamma   90.00
#
_symmetry.space_group_name_H-M   'P 1'
#
loop_
_entity.id
_entity.type
_entity.pdbx_description
1 polymer ?
#
loop_
_entity_poly.entity_id
_entity_poly.type
_entity_poly.pdbx_seq_one_letter_code
_entity_poly.pdbx_strand_id
1 'polypeptide(L)'
;MKIIRGLDDISEGLAHLARLDPALSLIIEKAGPLELRIHEPGFAGLAHIVVSQMVSRASANAIWVRILAGTGGAVTAENYLAVPEELRATFGLSRAKATTLEGLAHAVADGRIDLDAVSRKEAGVALSELVALRGIGPWTAEVYLMFCGGHPDIFPVGDVALRAAVGHALSLEARPDAKWLAARAELWTPWRSVAARLFWAYYAAVMRRAMVPLP
;
A
#
# COMPACT_ATOMS: atom_id res chain seq x y z
N MET A 1 20.42 -2.54 1.24
CA MET A 1 19.09 -2.96 0.77
C MET A 1 18.70 -2.06 -0.39
N LYS A 2 18.25 -2.59 -1.52
CA LYS A 2 17.68 -1.78 -2.62
C LYS A 2 16.39 -1.13 -2.10
N ILE A 3 16.12 0.11 -2.49
CA ILE A 3 14.87 0.82 -2.16
C ILE A 3 14.33 1.38 -3.47
N ILE A 4 13.04 1.21 -3.71
CA ILE A 4 12.33 1.77 -4.85
C ILE A 4 12.08 3.25 -4.57
N ARG A 5 12.77 4.13 -5.28
CA ARG A 5 12.63 5.60 -5.17
C ARG A 5 12.45 6.28 -6.52
N GLY A 6 12.68 5.59 -7.63
CA GLY A 6 12.54 6.13 -8.98
C GLY A 6 11.91 5.15 -9.98
N LEU A 7 11.53 5.69 -11.15
CA LEU A 7 11.04 4.88 -12.28
C LEU A 7 12.11 3.93 -12.82
N ASP A 8 13.40 4.25 -12.64
CA ASP A 8 14.50 3.37 -13.01
C ASP A 8 14.52 2.10 -12.16
N ASP A 9 14.21 2.19 -10.86
CA ASP A 9 14.08 1.01 -9.98
C ASP A 9 12.92 0.12 -10.42
N ILE A 10 11.80 0.73 -10.83
CA ILE A 10 10.65 -0.01 -11.37
C ILE A 10 11.04 -0.71 -12.67
N SER A 11 11.71 0.00 -13.57
CA SER A 11 12.14 -0.53 -14.87
C SER A 11 13.13 -1.69 -14.71
N GLU A 12 14.09 -1.54 -13.80
CA GLU A 12 15.04 -2.60 -13.42
C GLU A 12 14.30 -3.84 -12.88
N GLY A 13 13.36 -3.64 -11.94
CA GLY A 13 12.57 -4.71 -11.37
C GLY A 13 11.70 -5.42 -12.41
N LEU A 14 11.05 -4.68 -13.32
CA LEU A 14 10.26 -5.27 -14.41
C LEU A 14 11.13 -6.10 -15.36
N ALA A 15 12.30 -5.59 -15.75
CA ALA A 15 13.24 -6.33 -16.60
C ALA A 15 13.77 -7.59 -15.90
N HIS A 16 13.98 -7.53 -14.58
CA HIS A 16 14.37 -8.69 -13.78
C HIS A 16 13.25 -9.73 -13.72
N LEU A 17 12.02 -9.30 -13.41
CA LEU A 17 10.84 -10.15 -13.31
C LEU A 17 10.53 -10.86 -14.64
N ALA A 18 10.64 -10.16 -15.78
CA ALA A 18 10.42 -10.76 -17.09
C ALA A 18 11.41 -11.90 -17.43
N ARG A 19 12.63 -11.85 -16.87
CA ARG A 19 13.62 -12.94 -17.01
C ARG A 19 13.33 -14.11 -16.06
N LEU A 20 12.87 -13.84 -14.84
CA LEU A 20 12.56 -14.88 -13.86
C LEU A 20 11.29 -15.65 -14.21
N ASP A 21 10.28 -14.94 -14.71
CA ASP A 21 8.96 -15.49 -15.02
C ASP A 21 8.51 -14.94 -16.38
N PRO A 22 8.86 -15.62 -17.50
CA PRO A 22 8.53 -15.16 -18.85
C PRO A 22 7.04 -14.90 -19.08
N ALA A 23 6.16 -15.55 -18.30
CA ALA A 23 4.72 -15.30 -18.33
C ALA A 23 4.35 -13.85 -17.95
N LEU A 24 5.19 -13.17 -17.16
CA LEU A 24 5.00 -11.77 -16.81
C LEU A 24 5.19 -10.82 -18.00
N SER A 25 5.89 -11.22 -19.07
CA SER A 25 6.15 -10.33 -20.21
C SER A 25 4.86 -9.79 -20.85
N LEU A 26 3.87 -10.67 -21.06
CA LEU A 26 2.56 -10.27 -21.59
C LEU A 26 1.77 -9.41 -20.59
N ILE A 27 1.96 -9.64 -19.29
CA ILE A 27 1.31 -8.88 -18.22
C ILE A 27 1.89 -7.47 -18.17
N ILE A 28 3.21 -7.32 -18.31
CA ILE A 28 3.94 -6.05 -18.39
C ILE A 28 3.44 -5.23 -19.58
N GLU A 29 3.35 -5.84 -20.76
CA GLU A 29 2.83 -5.18 -21.96
C GLU A 29 1.39 -4.68 -21.76
N LYS A 30 0.52 -5.54 -21.20
CA LYS A 30 -0.89 -5.20 -20.97
C LYS A 30 -1.09 -4.14 -19.89
N ALA A 31 -0.24 -4.13 -18.85
CA ALA A 31 -0.27 -3.12 -17.80
C ALA A 31 0.10 -1.73 -18.33
N GLY A 32 1.01 -1.66 -19.31
CA GLY A 32 1.61 -0.41 -19.75
C GLY A 32 2.54 0.19 -18.69
N PRO A 33 2.86 1.49 -18.76
CA PRO A 33 3.76 2.14 -17.81
C PRO A 33 3.24 2.05 -16.37
N LEU A 34 4.08 1.57 -15.46
CA LEU A 34 3.78 1.56 -14.03
C LEU A 34 4.01 2.95 -13.44
N GLU A 35 3.07 3.41 -12.62
CA GLU A 35 3.26 4.61 -11.80
C GLU A 35 4.16 4.30 -10.59
N LEU A 36 5.10 5.20 -10.31
CA LEU A 36 6.01 5.05 -9.17
C LEU A 36 5.28 5.03 -7.82
N ARG A 37 4.17 5.76 -7.67
CA ARG A 37 3.40 5.95 -6.41
C ARG A 37 4.26 5.77 -5.15
N ILE A 38 4.85 6.86 -4.70
CA ILE A 38 5.62 6.91 -3.45
C ILE A 38 5.07 8.03 -2.58
N HIS A 39 5.07 7.79 -1.28
CA HIS A 39 4.71 8.76 -0.26
C HIS A 39 5.89 8.88 0.72
N GLU A 40 6.03 10.03 1.37
CA GLU A 40 7.04 10.15 2.42
C GLU A 40 6.68 9.24 3.60
N PRO A 41 7.66 8.53 4.18
CA PRO A 41 7.49 7.86 5.47
C PRO A 41 6.99 8.84 6.53
N GLY A 42 5.93 8.47 7.23
CA GLY A 42 5.48 9.22 8.40
C GLY A 42 4.02 8.98 8.73
N PHE A 43 3.53 9.76 9.69
CA PHE A 43 2.15 9.67 10.17
C PHE A 43 1.14 9.84 9.03
N ALA A 44 1.33 10.85 8.16
CA ALA A 44 0.44 11.10 7.03
C ALA A 44 0.27 9.88 6.12
N GLY A 45 1.37 9.23 5.74
CA GLY A 45 1.34 8.07 4.85
C GLY A 45 0.58 6.89 5.45
N LEU A 46 0.90 6.53 6.70
CA LEU A 46 0.22 5.43 7.38
C LEU A 46 -1.25 5.76 7.68
N ALA A 47 -1.54 7.00 8.09
CA ALA A 47 -2.91 7.46 8.32
C ALA A 47 -3.76 7.41 7.05
N HIS A 48 -3.21 7.81 5.90
CA HIS A 48 -3.90 7.74 4.61
C HIS A 48 -4.27 6.29 4.24
N ILE A 49 -3.39 5.32 4.52
CA ILE A 49 -3.68 3.89 4.29
C ILE A 49 -4.83 3.44 5.20
N VAL A 50 -4.80 3.77 6.49
CA VAL A 50 -5.88 3.47 7.44
C VAL A 50 -7.22 4.07 6.99
N VAL A 51 -7.21 5.34 6.56
CA VAL A 51 -8.40 6.03 6.02
C VAL A 51 -8.97 5.29 4.81
N SER A 52 -8.11 4.75 3.95
CA SER A 52 -8.49 4.11 2.69
C SER A 52 -9.00 2.67 2.84
N GLN A 53 -8.88 2.04 4.01
CA GLN A 53 -9.33 0.67 4.23
C GLN A 53 -10.84 0.51 3.97
N MET A 54 -11.22 -0.52 3.20
CA MET A 54 -12.61 -0.98 3.05
C MET A 54 -13.62 0.11 2.61
N VAL A 55 -13.17 1.12 1.87
CA VAL A 55 -14.01 2.21 1.35
C VAL A 55 -13.67 2.54 -0.09
N SER A 56 -14.57 3.26 -0.77
CA SER A 56 -14.29 3.77 -2.11
C SER A 56 -13.20 4.83 -2.09
N ARG A 57 -12.52 5.04 -3.23
CA ARG A 57 -11.55 6.14 -3.40
C ARG A 57 -12.16 7.51 -3.12
N ALA A 58 -13.40 7.73 -3.55
CA ALA A 58 -14.12 8.99 -3.33
C ALA A 58 -14.37 9.24 -1.83
N SER A 59 -14.80 8.19 -1.10
CA SER A 59 -15.02 8.25 0.35
C SER A 59 -13.72 8.49 1.12
N ALA A 60 -12.64 7.78 0.77
CA ALA A 60 -11.32 7.99 1.37
C ALA A 60 -10.83 9.43 1.15
N ASN A 61 -10.96 9.95 -0.07
CA ASN A 61 -10.58 11.32 -0.41
C ASN A 61 -11.38 12.36 0.38
N ALA A 62 -12.70 12.18 0.52
CA ALA A 62 -13.55 13.09 1.29
C ALA A 62 -13.21 13.12 2.79
N ILE A 63 -12.80 11.98 3.36
CA ILE A 63 -12.27 11.91 4.73
C ILE A 63 -10.92 12.63 4.81
N TRP A 64 -10.02 12.34 3.87
CA TRP A 64 -8.67 12.91 3.87
C TRP A 64 -8.66 14.44 3.74
N VAL A 65 -9.51 15.01 2.88
CA VAL A 65 -9.65 16.46 2.73
C VAL A 65 -10.04 17.13 4.05
N ARG A 66 -10.93 16.52 4.83
CA ARG A 66 -11.32 17.06 6.15
C ARG A 66 -10.21 16.96 7.18
N ILE A 67 -9.47 15.85 7.19
CA ILE A 67 -8.28 15.69 8.06
C ILE A 67 -7.23 16.75 7.71
N LEU A 68 -6.94 16.93 6.42
CA LEU A 68 -5.98 17.92 5.95
C LEU A 68 -6.38 19.34 6.35
N ALA A 69 -7.66 19.69 6.18
CA ALA A 69 -8.18 20.99 6.60
C ALA A 69 -8.10 21.18 8.13
N GLY A 70 -8.52 20.18 8.91
CA GLY A 70 -8.50 20.23 10.37
C GLY A 70 -7.09 20.30 10.97
N THR A 71 -6.08 19.77 10.27
CA THR A 71 -4.67 19.79 10.68
C THR A 71 -3.89 21.00 10.12
N GLY A 72 -4.57 22.00 9.55
CA GLY A 72 -3.92 23.21 9.02
C GLY A 72 -3.06 22.96 7.78
N GLY A 73 -3.35 21.91 7.01
CA GLY A 73 -2.63 21.56 5.79
C GLY A 73 -1.41 20.66 5.98
N ALA A 74 -1.03 20.34 7.22
CA ALA A 74 0.09 19.45 7.51
C ALA A 74 -0.36 18.31 8.45
N VAL A 75 -0.53 17.11 7.90
CA VAL A 75 -0.99 15.93 8.66
C VAL A 75 0.17 15.29 9.42
N THR A 76 0.65 15.94 10.48
CA THR A 76 1.58 15.36 11.44
C THR A 76 0.82 14.75 12.62
N ALA A 77 1.51 13.93 13.43
CA ALA A 77 0.92 13.35 14.63
C ALA A 77 0.51 14.45 15.64
N GLU A 78 1.38 15.44 15.82
CA GLU A 78 1.18 16.59 16.71
C GLU A 78 0.00 17.43 16.24
N ASN A 79 -0.07 17.76 14.94
CA ASN A 79 -1.16 18.53 14.38
C ASN A 79 -2.48 17.78 14.48
N TYR A 80 -2.49 16.45 14.27
CA TYR A 80 -3.68 15.63 14.46
C TYR A 80 -4.15 15.63 15.91
N LEU A 81 -3.23 15.52 16.87
CA LEU A 81 -3.55 15.55 18.30
C LEU A 81 -4.02 16.92 18.78
N ALA A 82 -3.53 18.01 18.17
CA ALA A 82 -3.93 19.38 18.47
C ALA A 82 -5.35 19.73 17.98
N VAL A 83 -5.91 18.98 17.03
CA VAL A 83 -7.31 19.17 16.60
C VAL A 83 -8.26 18.82 17.75
N PRO A 84 -9.20 19.71 18.14
CA PRO A 84 -10.21 19.40 19.16
C PRO A 84 -10.97 18.11 18.83
N GLU A 85 -11.29 17.32 19.85
CA GLU A 85 -11.92 16.01 19.69
C GLU A 85 -13.27 16.12 18.95
N GLU A 86 -14.06 17.15 19.26
CA GLU A 86 -15.35 17.41 18.62
C GLU A 86 -15.19 17.63 17.12
N LEU A 87 -14.13 18.34 16.71
CA LEU A 87 -13.82 18.55 15.31
C LEU A 87 -13.31 17.27 14.65
N ARG A 88 -12.44 16.50 15.31
CA ARG A 88 -11.96 15.20 14.80
C ARG A 88 -13.11 14.23 14.54
N ALA A 89 -14.13 14.22 15.40
CA ALA A 89 -15.31 13.38 15.24
C ALA A 89 -16.07 13.67 13.93
N THR A 90 -15.95 14.89 13.39
CA THR A 90 -16.58 15.28 12.11
C THR A 90 -15.80 14.84 10.87
N PHE A 91 -14.62 14.23 11.00
CA PHE A 91 -13.82 13.74 9.87
C PHE A 91 -14.44 12.53 9.16
N GLY A 92 -15.53 11.96 9.67
CA GLY A 92 -16.25 10.85 9.04
C GLY A 92 -15.46 9.55 9.02
N LEU A 93 -14.56 9.40 10.00
CA LEU A 93 -13.92 8.13 10.31
C LEU A 93 -14.93 7.20 10.99
N SER A 94 -14.82 5.89 10.74
CA SER A 94 -15.47 4.93 11.62
C SER A 94 -14.81 4.98 13.00
N ARG A 95 -15.52 4.53 14.04
CA ARG A 95 -14.98 4.46 15.41
C ARG A 95 -13.64 3.72 15.45
N ALA A 96 -13.54 2.58 14.75
CA ALA A 96 -12.30 1.80 14.69
C ALA A 96 -11.15 2.61 14.07
N LYS A 97 -11.38 3.31 12.95
CA LYS A 97 -10.34 4.13 12.31
C LYS A 97 -9.94 5.32 13.16
N ALA A 98 -10.88 5.99 13.81
CA ALA A 98 -10.59 7.09 14.73
C ALA A 98 -9.68 6.62 15.87
N THR A 99 -10.02 5.51 16.53
CA THR A 99 -9.19 4.91 17.58
C THR A 99 -7.80 4.50 17.08
N THR A 100 -7.70 3.93 15.87
CA THR A 100 -6.41 3.58 15.27
C THR A 100 -5.55 4.83 15.02
N LEU A 101 -6.12 5.89 14.42
CA LEU A 101 -5.37 7.11 14.10
C LEU A 101 -4.94 7.86 15.36
N GLU A 102 -5.80 7.92 16.38
CA GLU A 102 -5.46 8.51 17.68
C GLU A 102 -4.34 7.74 18.38
N GLY A 103 -4.45 6.41 18.45
CA GLY A 103 -3.41 5.56 19.03
C GLY A 103 -2.08 5.66 18.28
N LEU A 104 -2.13 5.74 16.95
CA LEU A 104 -0.96 5.95 16.09
C LEU A 104 -0.34 7.33 16.32
N ALA A 105 -1.16 8.39 16.38
CA ALA A 105 -0.68 9.75 16.59
C ALA A 105 0.04 9.87 17.93
N HIS A 106 -0.53 9.33 19.00
CA HIS A 106 0.17 9.24 20.29
C HIS A 106 1.46 8.43 20.19
N ALA A 107 1.46 7.26 19.53
CA ALA A 107 2.67 6.45 19.43
C ALA A 107 3.83 7.19 18.73
N VAL A 108 3.52 8.01 17.73
CA VAL A 108 4.52 8.84 17.03
C VAL A 108 4.93 10.04 17.90
N ALA A 109 3.98 10.80 18.42
CA ALA A 109 4.26 12.01 19.21
C ALA A 109 5.01 11.71 20.52
N ASP A 110 4.74 10.55 21.15
CA ASP A 110 5.42 10.09 22.37
C ASP A 110 6.81 9.48 22.07
N GLY A 111 7.20 9.34 20.79
CA GLY A 111 8.44 8.68 20.37
C GLY A 111 8.45 7.15 20.57
N ARG A 112 7.29 6.52 20.78
CA ARG A 112 7.16 5.05 20.88
C ARG A 112 7.40 4.35 19.54
N ILE A 113 7.20 5.05 18.43
CA ILE A 113 7.58 4.60 17.10
C ILE A 113 8.07 5.77 16.25
N ASP A 114 9.22 5.58 15.61
CA ASP A 114 9.72 6.46 14.55
C ASP A 114 9.45 5.78 13.21
N LEU A 115 8.43 6.24 12.50
CA LEU A 115 7.96 5.68 11.24
C LEU A 115 8.99 5.81 10.11
N ASP A 116 9.81 6.86 10.13
CA ASP A 116 10.87 7.07 9.16
C ASP A 116 12.05 6.12 9.41
N ALA A 117 12.45 5.95 10.68
CA ALA A 117 13.45 4.95 11.06
C ALA A 117 12.96 3.51 10.80
N VAL A 118 11.70 3.18 11.14
CA VAL A 118 11.09 1.86 10.89
C VAL A 118 11.15 1.51 9.40
N SER A 119 10.84 2.47 8.53
CA SER A 119 10.86 2.27 7.08
C SER A 119 12.22 1.88 6.52
N ARG A 120 13.31 2.20 7.24
CA ARG A 120 14.70 1.85 6.86
C ARG A 120 15.21 0.54 7.44
N LYS A 121 14.48 -0.09 8.37
CA LYS A 121 14.84 -1.40 8.94
C LYS A 121 14.66 -2.51 7.90
N GLU A 122 15.18 -3.69 8.20
CA GLU A 122 14.88 -4.90 7.45
C GLU A 122 13.37 -5.16 7.45
N ALA A 123 12.81 -5.67 6.34
CA ALA A 123 11.38 -5.77 6.11
C ALA A 123 10.64 -6.54 7.21
N GLY A 124 11.18 -7.69 7.66
CA GLY A 124 10.61 -8.48 8.74
C GLY A 124 10.56 -7.74 10.08
N VAL A 125 11.65 -7.06 10.44
CA VAL A 125 11.72 -6.22 11.65
C VAL A 125 10.72 -5.06 11.57
N ALA A 126 10.71 -4.33 10.45
CA ALA A 126 9.81 -3.20 10.25
C ALA A 126 8.34 -3.63 10.29
N LEU A 127 8.01 -4.76 9.67
CA LEU A 127 6.68 -5.34 9.68
C LEU A 127 6.23 -5.68 11.12
N SER A 128 7.10 -6.32 11.90
CA SER A 128 6.79 -6.66 13.29
C SER A 128 6.50 -5.44 14.15
N GLU A 129 7.28 -4.36 13.99
CA GLU A 129 7.09 -3.12 14.76
C GLU A 129 5.79 -2.41 14.37
N LEU A 130 5.46 -2.36 13.07
CA LEU A 130 4.22 -1.74 12.59
C LEU A 130 2.99 -2.52 13.05
N VAL A 131 3.02 -3.85 12.99
CA VAL A 131 1.89 -4.72 13.40
C VAL A 131 1.64 -4.70 14.90
N ALA A 132 2.64 -4.33 15.71
CA ALA A 132 2.47 -4.14 17.15
C ALA A 132 1.56 -2.93 17.47
N LEU A 133 1.35 -2.00 16.53
CA LEU A 133 0.44 -0.89 16.70
C LEU A 133 -1.02 -1.34 16.61
N ARG A 134 -1.83 -0.97 17.61
CA ARG A 134 -3.25 -1.30 17.64
C ARG A 134 -3.95 -0.77 16.38
N GLY A 135 -4.63 -1.67 15.66
CA GLY A 135 -5.37 -1.33 14.45
C GLY A 135 -4.54 -1.33 13.17
N ILE A 136 -3.23 -1.61 13.24
CA ILE A 136 -2.36 -1.84 12.09
C ILE A 136 -2.17 -3.35 11.92
N GLY A 137 -2.84 -3.92 10.92
CA GLY A 137 -2.67 -5.32 10.55
C GLY A 137 -1.54 -5.53 9.53
N PRO A 138 -1.17 -6.81 9.25
CA PRO A 138 -0.11 -7.15 8.30
C PRO A 138 -0.26 -6.45 6.94
N TRP A 139 -1.45 -6.49 6.34
CA TRP A 139 -1.72 -5.83 5.06
C TRP A 139 -1.42 -4.32 5.10
N THR A 140 -1.79 -3.62 6.19
CA THR A 140 -1.56 -2.17 6.29
C THR A 140 -0.06 -1.87 6.40
N ALA A 141 0.66 -2.66 7.18
CA ALA A 141 2.10 -2.52 7.35
C ALA A 141 2.86 -2.85 6.05
N GLU A 142 2.48 -3.92 5.34
CA GLU A 142 3.06 -4.28 4.04
C GLU A 142 2.86 -3.17 3.01
N VAL A 143 1.63 -2.66 2.87
CA VAL A 143 1.31 -1.54 1.96
C VAL A 143 2.11 -0.28 2.35
N TYR A 144 2.23 0.00 3.64
CA TYR A 144 3.05 1.13 4.12
C TYR A 144 4.53 0.97 3.76
N LEU A 145 5.12 -0.19 4.01
CA LEU A 145 6.53 -0.45 3.68
C LEU A 145 6.80 -0.42 2.17
N MET A 146 5.84 -0.83 1.34
CA MET A 146 5.96 -0.77 -0.13
C MET A 146 5.90 0.66 -0.68
N PHE A 147 4.93 1.46 -0.22
CA PHE A 147 4.62 2.75 -0.84
C PHE A 147 5.25 3.93 -0.10
N CYS A 148 5.49 3.81 1.20
CA CYS A 148 6.18 4.82 2.00
C CYS A 148 7.64 4.43 2.21
N GLY A 149 7.89 3.19 2.64
CA GLY A 149 9.26 2.71 2.87
C GLY A 149 10.07 2.38 1.62
N GLY A 150 9.41 2.16 0.48
CA GLY A 150 10.05 1.78 -0.79
C GLY A 150 10.68 0.39 -0.77
N HIS A 151 10.27 -0.50 0.14
CA HIS A 151 10.78 -1.86 0.20
C HIS A 151 10.52 -2.60 -1.12
N PRO A 152 11.53 -3.25 -1.73
CA PRO A 152 11.38 -3.88 -3.04
C PRO A 152 10.77 -5.27 -2.97
N ASP A 153 10.80 -5.90 -1.79
CA ASP A 153 10.57 -7.33 -1.65
C ASP A 153 9.41 -7.69 -0.69
N ILE A 154 8.32 -6.92 -0.79
CA ILE A 154 7.09 -7.13 -0.03
C ILE A 154 5.95 -7.46 -0.99
N PHE A 155 5.15 -8.47 -0.63
CA PHE A 155 3.99 -8.91 -1.39
C PHE A 155 2.75 -9.09 -0.48
N PRO A 156 1.75 -8.20 -0.51
CA PRO A 156 0.60 -8.26 0.39
C PRO A 156 -0.35 -9.41 0.02
N VAL A 157 -0.03 -10.65 0.41
CA VAL A 157 -0.80 -11.86 0.04
C VAL A 157 -2.23 -11.85 0.57
N GLY A 158 -2.49 -11.07 1.64
CA GLY A 158 -3.83 -10.85 2.19
C GLY A 158 -4.72 -9.94 1.34
N ASP A 159 -4.14 -9.23 0.36
CA ASP A 159 -4.88 -8.28 -0.48
C ASP A 159 -5.79 -9.02 -1.47
N VAL A 160 -7.10 -8.82 -1.30
CA VAL A 160 -8.12 -9.47 -2.11
C VAL A 160 -8.09 -9.02 -3.58
N ALA A 161 -7.79 -7.75 -3.83
CA ALA A 161 -7.69 -7.20 -5.17
C ALA A 161 -6.42 -7.68 -5.87
N LEU A 162 -5.30 -7.77 -5.16
CA LEU A 162 -4.06 -8.36 -5.68
C LEU A 162 -4.25 -9.83 -6.03
N ARG A 163 -4.88 -10.61 -5.15
CA ARG A 163 -5.23 -12.02 -5.42
C ARG A 163 -6.10 -12.16 -6.67
N ALA A 164 -7.11 -11.30 -6.82
CA ALA A 164 -7.95 -11.28 -8.02
C ALA A 164 -7.15 -10.91 -9.28
N ALA A 165 -6.26 -9.92 -9.18
CA ALA A 165 -5.39 -9.51 -10.26
C ALA A 165 -4.45 -10.63 -10.71
N VAL A 166 -3.81 -11.32 -9.78
CA VAL A 166 -2.94 -12.46 -10.06
C VAL A 166 -3.72 -13.62 -10.69
N GLY A 167 -4.88 -13.97 -10.13
CA GLY A 167 -5.74 -15.01 -10.69
C GLY A 167 -6.14 -14.73 -12.14
N HIS A 168 -6.54 -13.49 -12.43
CA HIS A 168 -6.87 -13.07 -13.79
C HIS A 168 -5.65 -13.07 -14.72
N ALA A 169 -4.52 -12.51 -14.27
CA ALA A 169 -3.31 -12.37 -15.07
C ALA A 169 -2.70 -13.72 -15.46
N LEU A 170 -2.79 -14.71 -14.57
CA LEU A 170 -2.28 -16.07 -14.78
C LEU A 170 -3.34 -17.05 -15.28
N SER A 171 -4.54 -16.56 -15.65
CA SER A 171 -5.66 -17.37 -16.16
C SER A 171 -6.03 -18.56 -15.25
N LEU A 172 -6.02 -18.33 -13.93
CA LEU A 172 -6.44 -19.34 -12.95
C LEU A 172 -7.96 -19.47 -12.94
N GLU A 173 -8.48 -20.69 -12.83
CA GLU A 173 -9.92 -20.97 -12.78
C GLU A 173 -10.61 -20.29 -11.59
N ALA A 174 -9.88 -20.14 -10.48
CA ALA A 174 -10.36 -19.50 -9.27
C ALA A 174 -9.33 -18.51 -8.73
N ARG A 175 -9.81 -17.54 -7.95
CA ARG A 175 -8.93 -16.61 -7.22
C ARG A 175 -8.05 -17.41 -6.26
N PRO A 176 -6.71 -17.31 -6.36
CA PRO A 176 -5.80 -18.08 -5.51
C PRO A 176 -5.99 -17.71 -4.04
N ASP A 177 -5.75 -18.66 -3.14
CA ASP A 177 -5.66 -18.39 -1.71
C ASP A 177 -4.32 -17.75 -1.32
N ALA A 178 -4.23 -17.25 -0.08
CA ALA A 178 -3.04 -16.56 0.40
C ALA A 178 -1.82 -17.50 0.49
N LYS A 179 -2.03 -18.80 0.75
CA LYS A 179 -0.95 -19.79 0.87
C LYS A 179 -0.33 -20.09 -0.49
N TRP A 180 -1.17 -20.34 -1.49
CA TRP A 180 -0.75 -20.51 -2.87
C TRP A 180 -0.02 -19.27 -3.37
N LEU A 181 -0.59 -18.08 -3.09
CA LEU A 181 -0.01 -16.83 -3.56
C LEU A 181 1.33 -16.52 -2.90
N ALA A 182 1.50 -16.82 -1.61
CA ALA A 182 2.78 -16.71 -0.93
C ALA A 182 3.85 -17.60 -1.60
N ALA A 183 3.54 -18.87 -1.86
CA ALA A 183 4.47 -19.78 -2.53
C ALA A 183 4.81 -19.33 -3.96
N ARG A 184 3.83 -18.81 -4.71
CA ARG A 184 4.06 -18.27 -6.06
C ARG A 184 4.92 -17.00 -6.02
N ALA A 185 4.72 -16.14 -5.03
CA ALA A 185 5.41 -14.86 -4.93
C ALA A 185 6.92 -15.00 -4.67
N GLU A 186 7.39 -16.12 -4.13
CA GLU A 186 8.82 -16.40 -3.97
C GLU A 186 9.61 -16.37 -5.28
N LEU A 187 8.96 -16.67 -6.42
CA LEU A 187 9.58 -16.57 -7.75
C LEU A 187 9.89 -15.13 -8.18
N TRP A 188 9.29 -14.15 -7.49
CA TRP A 188 9.42 -12.73 -7.83
C TRP A 188 10.39 -12.00 -6.89
N THR A 189 11.01 -12.71 -5.95
CA THR A 189 12.12 -12.19 -5.13
C THR A 189 13.31 -11.82 -6.03
N PRO A 190 14.02 -10.69 -5.79
CA PRO A 190 13.84 -9.72 -4.70
C PRO A 190 12.94 -8.51 -5.06
N TRP A 191 12.08 -8.65 -6.07
CA TRP A 191 11.27 -7.57 -6.67
C TRP A 191 9.77 -7.78 -6.48
N ARG A 192 9.37 -8.46 -5.40
CA ARG A 192 7.96 -8.77 -5.10
C ARG A 192 7.08 -7.52 -5.08
N SER A 193 7.56 -6.38 -4.60
CA SER A 193 6.79 -5.14 -4.59
C SER A 193 6.57 -4.56 -5.99
N VAL A 194 7.52 -4.77 -6.92
CA VAL A 194 7.32 -4.42 -8.34
C VAL A 194 6.31 -5.38 -8.97
N ALA A 195 6.35 -6.67 -8.65
CA ALA A 195 5.36 -7.64 -9.13
C ALA A 195 3.94 -7.27 -8.66
N ALA A 196 3.77 -6.90 -7.39
CA ALA A 196 2.47 -6.46 -6.86
C ALA A 196 1.95 -5.20 -7.58
N ARG A 197 2.82 -4.20 -7.80
CA ARG A 197 2.50 -3.00 -8.59
C ARG A 197 2.08 -3.36 -10.02
N LEU A 198 2.79 -4.30 -10.65
CA LEU A 198 2.48 -4.81 -11.98
C LEU A 198 1.08 -5.43 -12.03
N PHE A 199 0.74 -6.33 -11.11
CA PHE A 199 -0.57 -6.97 -11.10
C PHE A 199 -1.72 -5.97 -10.88
N TRP A 200 -1.57 -5.02 -9.96
CA TRP A 200 -2.57 -3.96 -9.79
C TRP A 200 -2.73 -3.09 -11.04
N ALA A 201 -1.62 -2.69 -11.67
CA ALA A 201 -1.64 -1.89 -12.89
C ALA A 201 -2.29 -2.64 -14.06
N TYR A 202 -1.88 -3.89 -14.27
CA TYR A 202 -2.47 -4.81 -15.24
C TYR A 202 -3.99 -4.91 -15.07
N TYR A 203 -4.44 -5.19 -13.85
CA TYR A 203 -5.86 -5.41 -13.59
C TYR A 203 -6.67 -4.14 -13.81
N ALA A 204 -6.16 -2.98 -13.38
CA ALA A 204 -6.78 -1.69 -13.64
C ALA A 204 -6.87 -1.39 -15.16
N ALA A 205 -5.81 -1.68 -15.92
CA ALA A 205 -5.77 -1.45 -17.36
C ALA A 205 -6.77 -2.34 -18.12
N VAL A 206 -6.79 -3.65 -17.81
CA VAL A 206 -7.69 -4.61 -18.45
C VAL A 206 -9.14 -4.33 -18.10
N MET A 207 -9.45 -4.09 -16.81
CA MET A 207 -10.82 -3.80 -16.39
C MET A 207 -11.34 -2.48 -16.94
N ARG A 208 -10.49 -1.44 -17.06
CA ARG A 208 -10.87 -0.20 -17.72
C ARG A 208 -11.22 -0.44 -19.19
N ARG A 209 -10.42 -1.21 -19.92
CA ARG A 209 -10.68 -1.54 -21.34
C ARG A 209 -11.97 -2.34 -21.52
N ALA A 210 -12.29 -3.25 -20.59
CA ALA A 210 -13.54 -4.02 -20.62
C ALA A 210 -14.79 -3.15 -20.39
N MET A 211 -14.64 -1.99 -19.72
CA MET A 211 -15.73 -1.03 -19.49
C MET A 211 -15.92 -0.01 -20.63
N VAL A 212 -14.96 0.11 -21.55
CA VAL A 212 -15.10 0.96 -22.75
C VAL A 212 -15.71 0.09 -23.85
N PRO A 213 -16.94 0.40 -24.34
CA PRO A 213 -17.51 -0.33 -25.46
C PRO A 213 -16.57 -0.27 -26.66
N LEU A 214 -16.36 -1.40 -27.34
CA LEU A 214 -15.69 -1.40 -28.64
C LEU A 214 -16.54 -0.54 -29.61
N PRO A 215 -15.91 0.33 -30.42
CA PRO A 215 -16.62 1.21 -31.36
C PRO A 215 -17.41 0.42 -32.41
#